data_AF-A0A4P5S441-F1
#
_entry.id   AF-A0A4P5S441-F1
#
_cell.length_a   1.000
_cell.length_b   1.000
_cell.length_c   1.000
_cell.angle_alpha   90.00
_cell.angle_beta   90.00
_cell.angle_gamma   90.00
#
_symmetry.space_group_name_H-M   'P 1'
#
loop_
_entity.id
_entity.type
_entity.pdbx_description
1 polymer ?
#
loop_
_entity_poly.entity_id
_entity_poly.type
_entity_poly.pdbx_seq_one_letter_code
_entity_poly.pdbx_strand_id
1 'polypeptide(L)'
;MDISADELRTIEIKEEKRHGYNRDDVDELLERGAATIERLIAENQQLRSRLSQGSTSPAKPAPAAPNVERNFDTSAIQRTLVLAQQVADEAVADARAQAQKIVGDAQSQAQQLVAGAESRAAEIAENERQKLEDEINTLQSARATLGVDVDALESFEREYRDRLRNALEAELDSFSRMLAGGAQRPEVHPISLPSPSSAQGSWSQAGAQMKDESGSPANWDPSPAGGWANDESAPAPGDESLDDDAFFASLRDAVREEAPLGEEAISSNEDTGEQRKLFKRRK
;
A
#
# COMPACT_ATOMS: atom_id res chain seq x y z
N MET A 1 -29.42 17.53 31.69
CA MET A 1 -29.44 16.55 30.57
C MET A 1 -28.54 15.45 31.08
N ASP A 2 -29.15 14.50 31.77
CA ASP A 2 -28.41 13.64 32.70
C ASP A 2 -28.22 12.33 31.98
N ILE A 3 -27.15 12.28 31.20
CA ILE A 3 -26.75 11.05 30.51
C ILE A 3 -26.28 10.09 31.60
N SER A 4 -27.01 8.99 31.79
CA SER A 4 -26.65 7.97 32.76
C SER A 4 -25.44 7.18 32.27
N ALA A 5 -24.60 6.67 33.18
CA ALA A 5 -23.48 5.80 32.81
C ALA A 5 -23.96 4.55 32.03
N ASP A 6 -25.14 4.03 32.36
CA ASP A 6 -25.78 2.93 31.63
C ASP A 6 -26.25 3.33 30.23
N GLU A 7 -26.64 4.59 30.03
CA GLU A 7 -27.04 5.08 28.70
C GLU A 7 -25.83 5.13 27.78
N LEU A 8 -24.66 5.58 28.27
CA LEU A 8 -23.42 5.58 27.47
C LEU A 8 -22.95 4.18 27.08
N ARG A 9 -23.13 3.18 27.96
CA ARG A 9 -22.77 1.79 27.68
C ARG A 9 -23.71 1.10 26.69
N THR A 10 -24.96 1.56 26.58
CA THR A 10 -26.00 0.91 25.76
C THR A 10 -26.18 1.58 24.39
N ILE A 11 -25.49 2.69 24.13
CA ILE A 11 -25.59 3.39 22.85
C ILE A 11 -24.79 2.64 21.79
N GLU A 12 -25.49 2.00 20.86
CA GLU A 12 -24.92 1.48 19.62
C GLU A 12 -24.99 2.56 18.53
N ILE A 13 -23.83 3.00 18.03
CA ILE A 13 -23.75 4.01 16.97
C ILE A 13 -23.96 3.33 15.61
N LYS A 14 -24.96 3.81 14.84
CA LYS A 14 -25.27 3.29 13.50
C LYS A 14 -24.26 3.76 12.45
N GLU A 15 -23.81 2.83 11.61
CA GLU A 15 -22.83 3.09 10.54
C GLU A 15 -23.46 3.86 9.37
N GLU A 16 -23.24 5.17 9.30
CA GLU A 16 -23.45 5.94 8.08
C GLU A 16 -22.13 6.54 7.56
N LYS A 17 -21.60 5.88 6.52
CA LYS A 17 -20.74 6.38 5.43
C LYS A 17 -19.29 6.80 5.74
N ARG A 18 -18.42 5.90 5.30
CA ARG A 18 -17.12 6.03 4.60
C ARG A 18 -15.98 6.88 5.19
N HIS A 19 -16.17 7.89 6.03
CA HIS A 19 -15.10 8.57 6.79
C HIS A 19 -15.68 8.97 8.17
N GLY A 20 -15.82 7.99 9.05
CA GLY A 20 -16.31 8.18 10.43
C GLY A 20 -15.20 8.02 11.46
N TYR A 21 -15.48 8.39 12.71
CA TYR A 21 -14.63 8.03 13.84
C TYR A 21 -14.53 6.49 13.94
N ASN A 22 -13.34 6.00 14.29
CA ASN A 22 -13.11 4.57 14.49
C ASN A 22 -14.00 4.07 15.62
N ARG A 23 -14.75 2.99 15.35
CA ARG A 23 -15.72 2.42 16.28
C ARG A 23 -15.03 1.95 17.57
N ASP A 24 -13.88 1.29 17.45
CA ASP A 24 -13.16 0.75 18.60
C ASP A 24 -12.67 1.88 19.53
N ASP A 25 -12.17 2.98 18.95
CA ASP A 25 -11.71 4.14 19.72
C ASP A 25 -12.87 4.88 20.40
N VAL A 26 -14.03 4.92 19.76
CA VAL A 26 -15.26 5.53 20.32
C VAL A 26 -15.84 4.64 21.42
N ASP A 27 -15.83 3.33 21.25
CA ASP A 27 -16.29 2.37 22.26
C ASP A 27 -15.37 2.41 23.50
N GLU A 28 -14.05 2.52 23.33
CA GLU A 28 -13.11 2.72 24.45
C GLU A 28 -13.37 4.06 25.18
N LEU A 29 -13.64 5.14 24.43
CA LEU A 29 -13.93 6.45 25.00
C LEU A 29 -15.27 6.45 25.76
N LEU A 30 -16.28 5.74 25.26
CA LEU A 30 -17.58 5.60 25.91
C LEU A 30 -17.48 4.78 27.20
N GLU A 31 -16.71 3.69 27.22
CA GLU A 31 -16.47 2.90 28.44
C GLU A 31 -15.69 3.71 29.48
N ARG A 32 -14.65 4.43 29.06
CA ARG A 32 -13.89 5.33 29.93
C ARG A 32 -14.75 6.49 30.46
N GLY A 33 -15.63 7.03 29.62
CA GLY A 33 -16.60 8.06 29.98
C GLY A 33 -17.59 7.58 31.04
N ALA A 34 -18.18 6.39 30.82
CA ALA A 34 -19.09 5.75 31.76
C ALA A 34 -18.42 5.49 33.12
N ALA A 35 -17.21 4.92 33.14
CA ALA A 35 -16.46 4.68 34.37
C ALA A 35 -16.14 5.97 35.15
N THR A 36 -15.87 7.06 34.45
CA THR A 36 -15.59 8.36 35.07
C THR A 36 -16.86 8.97 35.69
N ILE A 37 -18.01 8.81 35.04
CA ILE A 37 -19.31 9.27 35.55
C ILE A 37 -19.72 8.46 36.79
N GLU A 38 -19.56 7.13 36.78
CA GLU A 38 -19.80 6.29 37.95
C GLU A 38 -18.94 6.71 39.14
N ARG A 39 -17.66 6.99 38.90
CA ARG A 39 -16.74 7.51 39.92
C ARG A 39 -17.21 8.85 40.49
N LEU A 40 -17.64 9.79 39.64
CA LEU A 40 -18.14 11.11 40.08
C LEU A 40 -19.46 11.00 40.85
N ILE A 41 -20.33 10.04 40.50
CA ILE A 41 -21.56 9.76 41.24
C ILE A 41 -21.23 9.17 42.61
N ALA A 42 -20.32 8.19 42.68
CA ALA A 42 -19.87 7.60 43.95
C ALA A 42 -19.21 8.64 44.87
N GLU A 43 -18.37 9.53 44.31
CA GLU A 43 -17.77 10.63 45.06
C GLU A 43 -18.82 11.64 45.55
N ASN A 44 -19.81 11.99 44.73
CA ASN A 44 -20.93 12.84 45.16
C ASN A 44 -21.74 12.20 46.29
N GLN A 45 -22.01 10.90 46.23
CA GLN A 45 -22.69 10.17 47.30
C GLN A 45 -21.84 10.12 48.57
N GLN A 46 -20.52 9.98 48.43
CA GLN A 46 -19.59 10.00 49.56
C GLN A 46 -19.50 11.39 50.20
N LEU A 47 -19.49 12.46 49.41
CA LEU A 47 -19.51 13.84 49.93
C LEU A 47 -20.85 14.15 50.61
N ARG A 48 -21.97 13.72 50.03
CA ARG A 48 -23.31 13.87 50.63
C ARG A 48 -23.44 13.10 51.94
N SER A 49 -22.88 11.88 52.03
CA SER A 49 -22.87 11.11 53.27
C SER A 49 -21.92 11.69 54.32
N ARG A 50 -20.78 12.27 53.94
CA ARG A 50 -19.90 13.01 54.85
C ARG A 50 -20.56 14.28 55.39
N LEU A 51 -21.27 15.02 54.53
CA LEU A 51 -22.05 16.20 54.94
C LEU A 51 -23.19 15.80 55.87
N SER A 52 -23.93 14.72 55.56
CA SER A 52 -25.00 14.25 56.44
C SER A 52 -24.45 13.76 57.78
N GLN A 53 -23.36 12.98 57.80
CA GLN A 53 -22.67 12.56 59.02
C GLN A 53 -22.11 13.74 59.83
N GLY A 54 -21.62 14.78 59.16
CA GLY A 54 -21.23 16.04 59.80
C GLY A 54 -22.40 16.80 60.41
N SER A 55 -23.59 16.72 59.80
CA SER A 55 -24.82 17.37 60.30
C SER A 55 -25.63 16.55 61.30
N THR A 56 -25.45 15.22 61.35
CA THR A 56 -26.22 14.32 62.22
C THR A 56 -25.38 13.70 63.33
N SER A 57 -24.21 14.26 63.66
CA SER A 57 -23.55 13.91 64.91
C SER A 57 -24.51 14.29 66.06
N PRO A 58 -25.07 13.32 66.80
CA PRO A 58 -25.96 13.63 67.89
C PRO A 58 -25.12 14.30 68.97
N ALA A 59 -25.38 15.58 69.19
CA ALA A 59 -24.82 16.34 70.29
C ALA A 59 -25.03 15.56 71.60
N LYS A 60 -23.96 14.93 72.07
CA LYS A 60 -23.84 14.33 73.39
C LYS A 60 -24.03 15.46 74.42
N PRO A 61 -25.05 15.43 75.30
CA PRO A 61 -25.20 16.46 76.30
C PRO A 61 -24.13 16.22 77.38
N ALA A 62 -23.08 17.03 77.35
CA ALA A 62 -22.06 17.11 78.40
C ALA A 62 -22.20 18.46 79.13
N PRO A 63 -21.89 18.49 80.44
CA PRO A 63 -22.46 19.43 81.40
C PRO A 63 -21.92 20.85 81.23
N ALA A 64 -22.73 21.81 81.68
CA ALA A 64 -22.47 23.24 81.65
C ALA A 64 -21.09 23.59 82.23
N ALA A 65 -20.19 24.05 81.35
CA ALA A 65 -19.01 24.80 81.73
C ALA A 65 -19.42 26.24 82.12
N PRO A 66 -18.69 26.88 83.05
CA PRO A 66 -19.03 28.21 83.52
C PRO A 66 -18.91 29.22 82.38
N ASN A 67 -19.88 30.12 82.31
CA ASN A 67 -19.96 31.21 81.35
C ASN A 67 -18.81 32.19 81.60
N VAL A 68 -17.66 31.96 80.98
CA VAL A 68 -16.61 32.96 80.84
C VAL A 68 -17.14 33.97 79.84
N GLU A 69 -17.43 35.18 80.31
CA GLU A 69 -17.78 36.33 79.47
C GLU A 69 -16.70 36.50 78.40
N ARG A 70 -17.01 36.04 77.20
CA ARG A 70 -16.22 36.30 76.01
C ARG A 70 -16.51 37.72 75.55
N ASN A 71 -15.93 38.69 76.24
CA ASN A 71 -15.60 39.97 75.61
C ASN A 71 -14.50 39.68 74.59
N PHE A 72 -14.88 39.12 73.44
CA PHE A 72 -14.00 39.05 72.30
C PHE A 72 -13.69 40.49 71.91
N ASP A 73 -12.42 40.89 72.05
CA ASP A 73 -11.95 42.16 71.53
C ASP A 73 -12.26 42.22 70.03
N THR A 74 -13.32 42.93 69.66
CA THR A 74 -13.77 43.10 68.27
C THR A 74 -12.65 43.67 67.39
N SER A 75 -11.73 44.42 67.99
CA SER A 75 -10.50 44.92 67.36
C SER A 75 -9.47 43.83 67.05
N ALA A 76 -9.36 42.78 67.87
CA ALA A 76 -8.50 41.62 67.59
C ALA A 76 -9.06 40.80 66.42
N ILE A 77 -10.38 40.62 66.37
CA ILE A 77 -11.08 39.95 65.26
C ILE A 77 -10.90 40.72 63.94
N GLN A 78 -11.00 42.06 63.97
CA GLN A 78 -10.80 42.88 62.77
C GLN A 78 -9.35 42.78 62.25
N ARG A 79 -8.35 42.79 63.14
CA ARG A 79 -6.94 42.63 62.74
C ARG A 79 -6.65 41.25 62.16
N THR A 80 -7.22 40.19 62.72
CA THR A 80 -7.05 38.83 62.16
C THR A 80 -7.76 38.68 60.82
N LEU A 81 -8.90 39.32 60.60
CA LEU A 81 -9.60 39.34 59.31
C LEU A 81 -8.76 40.01 58.22
N VAL A 82 -8.12 41.14 58.53
CA VAL A 82 -7.24 41.84 57.58
C VAL A 82 -5.98 41.01 57.29
N LEU A 83 -5.39 40.36 58.30
CA LEU A 83 -4.28 39.42 58.10
C LEU A 83 -4.68 38.22 57.24
N ALA A 84 -5.85 37.63 57.51
CA ALA A 84 -6.36 36.52 56.71
C ALA A 84 -6.65 36.94 55.26
N GLN A 85 -7.20 38.14 55.04
CA GLN A 85 -7.42 38.68 53.71
C GLN A 85 -6.10 38.88 52.96
N GLN A 86 -5.10 39.46 53.62
CA GLN A 86 -3.77 39.65 53.03
C GLN A 86 -3.10 38.32 52.67
N VAL A 87 -3.19 37.31 53.54
CA VAL A 87 -2.68 35.95 53.26
C VAL A 87 -3.44 35.30 52.11
N ALA A 88 -4.75 35.53 51.99
CA ALA A 88 -5.53 35.04 50.86
C ALA A 88 -5.12 35.72 49.54
N ASP A 89 -4.92 37.05 49.55
CA ASP A 89 -4.48 37.81 48.38
C ASP A 89 -3.07 37.40 47.94
N GLU A 90 -2.16 37.17 48.89
CA GLU A 90 -0.81 36.63 48.64
C GLU A 90 -0.86 35.22 48.06
N ALA A 91 -1.67 34.32 48.63
CA ALA A 91 -1.87 32.97 48.10
C ALA A 91 -2.45 32.98 46.67
N VAL A 92 -3.35 33.92 46.37
CA VAL A 92 -3.89 34.11 45.00
C VAL A 92 -2.81 34.65 44.05
N ALA A 93 -1.95 35.56 44.50
CA ALA A 93 -0.84 36.07 43.70
C ALA A 93 0.17 34.97 43.39
N ASP A 94 0.54 34.15 44.38
CA ASP A 94 1.44 33.01 44.22
C ASP A 94 0.86 31.95 43.28
N ALA A 95 -0.42 31.59 43.45
CA ALA A 95 -1.10 30.65 42.57
C ALA A 95 -1.14 31.15 41.11
N ARG A 96 -1.36 32.46 40.90
CA ARG A 96 -1.33 33.07 39.57
C ARG A 96 0.07 33.07 38.96
N ALA A 97 1.09 33.37 39.75
CA ALA A 97 2.48 33.32 39.28
C ALA A 97 2.89 31.89 38.90
N GLN A 98 2.51 30.89 39.70
CA GLN A 98 2.73 29.49 39.38
C GLN A 98 1.97 29.05 38.13
N ALA A 99 0.71 29.45 37.98
CA ALA A 99 -0.07 29.16 36.79
C ALA A 99 0.55 29.77 35.53
N GLN A 100 0.99 31.03 35.58
CA GLN A 100 1.68 31.69 34.47
C GLN A 100 2.99 30.99 34.12
N LYS A 101 3.74 30.52 35.12
CA LYS A 101 4.95 29.74 34.90
C LYS A 101 4.65 28.42 34.20
N ILE A 102 3.67 27.66 34.68
CA ILE A 102 3.27 26.39 34.06
C ILE A 102 2.80 26.61 32.62
N VAL A 103 2.04 27.67 32.36
CA VAL A 103 1.58 28.01 31.00
C VAL A 103 2.77 28.38 30.12
N GLY A 104 3.73 29.16 30.62
CA GLY A 104 4.95 29.50 29.87
C GLY A 104 5.80 28.28 29.55
N ASP A 105 6.01 27.40 30.53
CA ASP A 105 6.75 26.16 30.37
C ASP A 105 6.06 25.25 29.34
N ALA A 106 4.74 25.05 29.46
CA ALA A 106 3.94 24.26 28.52
C ALA A 106 3.95 24.86 27.10
N GLN A 107 3.86 26.18 26.96
CA GLN A 107 3.96 26.85 25.66
C GLN A 107 5.33 26.67 25.04
N SER A 108 6.41 26.80 25.83
CA SER A 108 7.77 26.58 25.33
C SER A 108 8.00 25.13 24.88
N GLN A 109 7.49 24.16 25.63
CA GLN A 109 7.55 22.74 25.28
C GLN A 109 6.74 22.45 24.02
N ALA A 110 5.54 23.02 23.89
CA ALA A 110 4.72 22.88 22.69
C ALA A 110 5.43 23.44 21.46
N GLN A 111 6.04 24.63 21.57
CA GLN A 111 6.82 25.23 20.49
C GLN A 111 8.02 24.37 20.09
N GLN A 112 8.74 23.80 21.06
CA GLN A 112 9.85 22.89 20.78
C GLN A 112 9.39 21.60 20.09
N LEU A 113 8.24 21.04 20.51
CA LEU A 113 7.66 19.86 19.87
C LEU A 113 7.23 20.15 18.43
N VAL A 114 6.57 21.29 18.19
CA VAL A 114 6.16 21.72 16.84
C VAL A 114 7.38 21.94 15.96
N ALA A 115 8.38 22.71 16.42
CA ALA A 115 9.61 22.93 15.66
C ALA A 115 10.37 21.62 15.37
N GLY A 116 10.40 20.69 16.34
CA GLY A 116 10.99 19.37 16.15
C GLY A 116 10.22 18.51 15.14
N ALA A 117 8.88 18.56 15.16
CA ALA A 117 8.03 17.88 14.20
C ALA A 117 8.19 18.45 12.80
N GLU A 118 8.21 19.78 12.66
CA GLU A 118 8.44 20.48 11.39
C GLU A 118 9.81 20.15 10.80
N SER A 119 10.87 20.13 11.64
CA SER A 119 12.21 19.74 11.20
C SER A 119 12.26 18.31 10.67
N ARG A 120 11.67 17.35 11.39
CA ARG A 120 11.58 15.95 10.94
C ARG A 120 10.75 15.80 9.67
N ALA A 121 9.64 16.53 9.57
CA ALA A 121 8.81 16.52 8.36
C ALA A 121 9.59 17.06 7.15
N ALA A 122 10.38 18.13 7.33
CA ALA A 122 11.23 18.66 6.29
C ALA A 122 12.33 17.67 5.87
N GLU A 123 12.95 16.98 6.83
CA GLU A 123 13.96 15.95 6.55
C GLU A 123 13.38 14.76 5.78
N ILE A 124 12.21 14.26 6.18
CA ILE A 124 11.50 13.18 5.49
C ILE A 124 11.16 13.60 4.07
N ALA A 125 10.59 14.80 3.89
CA ALA A 125 10.21 15.31 2.57
C ALA A 125 11.42 15.47 1.64
N GLU A 126 12.56 15.94 2.14
CA GLU A 126 13.78 16.06 1.33
C GLU A 126 14.35 14.69 0.95
N ASN A 127 14.35 13.72 1.87
CA ASN A 127 14.80 12.36 1.58
C ASN A 127 13.88 11.67 0.55
N GLU A 128 12.57 11.81 0.68
CA GLU A 128 11.61 11.32 -0.32
C GLU A 128 11.84 11.97 -1.68
N ARG A 129 12.06 13.29 -1.71
CA ARG A 129 12.38 14.03 -2.94
C ARG A 129 13.64 13.49 -3.60
N GLN A 130 14.71 13.25 -2.84
CA GLN A 130 15.96 12.69 -3.35
C GLN A 130 15.75 11.27 -3.92
N LYS A 131 15.01 10.41 -3.21
CA LYS A 131 14.67 9.07 -3.70
C LYS A 131 13.91 9.11 -5.02
N LEU A 132 12.94 10.01 -5.15
CA LEU A 132 12.19 10.18 -6.39
C LEU A 132 13.09 10.68 -7.53
N GLU A 133 14.02 11.59 -7.26
CA GLU A 133 15.00 12.05 -8.25
C GLU A 133 15.90 10.89 -8.71
N ASP A 134 16.40 10.08 -7.80
CA ASP A 134 17.20 8.89 -8.11
C ASP A 134 16.41 7.87 -8.91
N GLU A 135 15.17 7.56 -8.53
CA GLU A 135 14.29 6.66 -9.26
C GLU A 135 14.03 7.17 -10.68
N ILE A 136 13.74 8.46 -10.85
CA ILE A 136 13.58 9.07 -12.18
C ILE A 136 14.86 8.93 -12.99
N ASN A 137 16.03 9.18 -12.41
CA ASN A 137 17.31 9.04 -13.11
C ASN A 137 17.58 7.58 -13.55
N THR A 138 17.26 6.61 -12.70
CA THR A 138 17.38 5.18 -13.04
C THR A 138 16.41 4.79 -14.16
N LEU A 139 15.14 5.21 -14.08
CA LEU A 139 14.13 4.97 -15.11
C LEU A 139 14.51 5.63 -16.44
N GLN A 140 15.06 6.84 -16.41
CA GLN A 140 15.56 7.53 -17.60
C GLN A 140 16.73 6.79 -18.24
N SER A 141 17.66 6.28 -17.43
CA SER A 141 18.80 5.48 -17.91
C SER A 141 18.33 4.16 -18.51
N ALA A 142 17.42 3.46 -17.85
CA ALA A 142 16.80 2.24 -18.38
C ALA A 142 16.07 2.52 -19.70
N ARG A 143 15.28 3.59 -19.77
CA ARG A 143 14.61 4.02 -20.99
C ARG A 143 15.59 4.31 -22.12
N ALA A 144 16.73 4.94 -21.83
CA ALA A 144 17.76 5.21 -22.83
C ALA A 144 18.37 3.90 -23.38
N THR A 145 18.69 2.94 -22.51
CA THR A 145 19.17 1.61 -22.90
C THR A 145 18.13 0.88 -23.76
N LEU A 146 16.87 0.84 -23.32
CA LEU A 146 15.78 0.24 -24.11
C LEU A 146 15.63 0.92 -25.47
N GLY A 147 15.82 2.24 -25.56
CA GLY A 147 15.83 2.96 -26.83
C GLY A 147 16.92 2.47 -27.78
N VAL A 148 18.14 2.30 -27.27
CA VAL A 148 19.27 1.76 -28.05
C VAL A 148 18.99 0.32 -28.50
N ASP A 149 18.41 -0.51 -27.62
CA ASP A 149 18.07 -1.90 -27.95
C ASP A 149 16.99 -1.98 -29.05
N VAL A 150 15.99 -1.10 -29.00
CA VAL A 150 14.97 -0.99 -30.06
C VAL A 150 15.62 -0.62 -31.39
N ASP A 151 16.47 0.41 -31.41
CA ASP A 151 17.18 0.82 -32.64
C ASP A 151 18.05 -0.32 -33.20
N ALA A 152 18.72 -1.07 -32.32
CA ALA A 152 19.50 -2.24 -32.69
C ALA A 152 18.63 -3.36 -33.27
N LEU A 153 17.48 -3.68 -32.65
CA LEU A 153 16.55 -4.69 -33.17
C LEU A 153 15.95 -4.29 -34.51
N GLU A 154 15.62 -3.02 -34.71
CA GLU A 154 15.13 -2.54 -36.00
C GLU A 154 16.20 -2.64 -37.09
N SER A 155 17.44 -2.28 -36.78
CA SER A 155 18.56 -2.45 -37.73
C SER A 155 18.78 -3.93 -38.07
N PHE A 156 18.73 -4.81 -37.07
CA PHE A 156 18.84 -6.25 -37.24
C PHE A 156 17.73 -6.81 -38.12
N GLU A 157 16.48 -6.39 -37.90
CA GLU A 157 15.34 -6.80 -38.74
C GLU A 157 15.52 -6.36 -40.19
N ARG A 158 15.89 -5.09 -40.41
CA ARG A 158 16.14 -4.54 -41.76
C ARG A 158 17.22 -5.34 -42.47
N GLU A 159 18.37 -5.54 -41.82
CA GLU A 159 19.48 -6.31 -42.38
C GLU A 159 19.10 -7.78 -42.64
N TYR A 160 18.36 -8.41 -41.73
CA TYR A 160 17.94 -9.81 -41.88
C TYR A 160 16.99 -9.98 -43.07
N ARG A 161 16.02 -9.07 -43.22
CA ARG A 161 15.10 -9.04 -44.37
C ARG A 161 15.84 -8.85 -45.68
N ASP A 162 16.81 -7.93 -45.73
CA ASP A 162 17.60 -7.69 -46.93
C ASP A 162 18.50 -8.89 -47.27
N ARG A 163 19.12 -9.53 -46.27
CA ARG A 163 19.89 -10.77 -46.46
C ARG A 163 19.00 -11.90 -47.00
N LEU A 164 17.80 -12.08 -46.46
CA LEU A 164 16.86 -13.10 -46.92
C LEU A 164 16.38 -12.82 -48.35
N ARG A 165 16.06 -11.56 -48.68
CA ARG A 165 15.69 -11.14 -50.04
C ARG A 165 16.80 -11.46 -51.04
N ASN A 166 18.02 -11.03 -50.74
CA ASN A 166 19.17 -11.23 -51.62
C ASN A 166 19.51 -12.73 -51.79
N ALA A 167 19.36 -13.53 -50.74
CA ALA A 167 19.56 -14.98 -50.81
C ALA A 167 18.53 -15.64 -51.74
N LEU A 168 17.24 -15.30 -51.60
CA LEU A 168 16.17 -15.82 -52.47
C LEU A 168 16.33 -15.37 -53.92
N GLU A 169 16.73 -14.12 -54.16
CA GLU A 169 16.99 -13.60 -55.51
C GLU A 169 18.19 -14.32 -56.15
N ALA A 170 19.27 -14.54 -55.39
CA ALA A 170 20.42 -15.31 -55.86
C ALA A 170 20.06 -16.79 -56.17
N GLU A 171 19.23 -17.43 -55.34
CA GLU A 171 18.71 -18.78 -55.60
C GLU A 171 17.87 -18.80 -56.88
N LEU A 172 16.94 -17.85 -57.05
CA LEU A 172 16.10 -17.76 -58.25
C LEU A 172 16.93 -17.53 -59.52
N ASP A 173 17.95 -16.67 -59.47
CA ASP A 173 18.90 -16.44 -60.55
C ASP A 173 19.78 -17.66 -60.85
N SER A 174 20.05 -18.49 -59.84
CA SER A 174 20.75 -19.76 -60.05
C SER A 174 19.86 -20.76 -60.78
N PHE A 175 18.57 -20.88 -60.39
CA PHE A 175 17.59 -21.73 -61.05
C PHE A 175 17.32 -21.27 -62.49
N SER A 176 17.18 -19.97 -62.72
CA SER A 176 16.96 -19.40 -64.07
C SER A 176 18.13 -19.72 -65.00
N ARG A 177 19.38 -19.62 -64.51
CA ARG A 177 20.59 -20.04 -65.26
C ARG A 177 20.65 -21.54 -65.51
N MET A 178 20.28 -22.37 -64.54
CA MET A 178 20.22 -23.82 -64.71
C MET A 178 19.20 -24.21 -65.78
N LEU A 179 18.03 -23.57 -65.79
CA LEU A 179 16.99 -23.79 -66.80
C LEU A 179 17.43 -23.27 -68.18
N ALA A 180 18.11 -22.11 -68.25
CA ALA A 180 18.63 -21.56 -69.50
C ALA A 180 19.75 -22.43 -70.10
N GLY A 181 20.58 -23.06 -69.27
CA GLY A 181 21.62 -24.00 -69.71
C GLY A 181 21.10 -25.37 -70.15
N GLY A 182 19.85 -25.72 -69.83
CA GLY A 182 19.22 -27.00 -70.18
C GLY A 182 18.43 -27.00 -71.49
N ALA A 183 18.37 -25.88 -72.20
CA ALA A 183 17.49 -25.71 -73.36
C ALA A 183 18.17 -26.01 -74.70
N GLN A 184 18.66 -27.24 -74.91
CA GLN A 184 18.55 -27.82 -76.24
C GLN A 184 17.10 -28.28 -76.37
N ARG A 185 16.23 -27.39 -76.90
CA ARG A 185 14.88 -27.77 -77.30
C ARG A 185 15.02 -28.98 -78.23
N PRO A 186 14.52 -30.18 -77.87
CA PRO A 186 14.60 -31.31 -78.78
C PRO A 186 13.91 -30.91 -80.09
N GLU A 187 14.59 -31.15 -81.22
CA GLU A 187 14.01 -30.84 -82.52
C GLU A 187 12.71 -31.64 -82.68
N VAL A 188 11.58 -30.94 -82.65
CA VAL A 188 10.28 -31.53 -82.96
C VAL A 188 10.23 -31.77 -84.46
N HIS A 189 10.12 -33.04 -84.85
CA HIS A 189 9.93 -33.41 -86.25
C HIS A 189 8.68 -32.71 -86.82
N PRO A 190 8.74 -32.07 -88.00
CA PRO A 190 7.58 -31.46 -88.60
C PRO A 190 6.58 -32.54 -89.03
N ILE A 191 5.45 -32.62 -88.33
CA ILE A 191 4.29 -33.39 -88.79
C ILE A 191 3.61 -32.56 -89.88
N SER A 192 3.65 -33.02 -91.13
CA SER A 192 2.81 -32.48 -92.20
C SER A 192 1.36 -32.85 -91.91
N LEU A 193 0.59 -31.89 -91.39
CA LEU A 193 -0.86 -32.00 -91.34
C LEU A 193 -1.44 -31.62 -92.71
N PRO A 194 -2.38 -32.40 -93.27
CA PRO A 194 -3.08 -32.01 -94.48
C PRO A 194 -3.85 -30.70 -94.24
N SER A 195 -3.80 -29.79 -95.21
CA SER A 195 -4.52 -28.52 -95.16
C SER A 195 -6.00 -28.76 -94.85
N PRO A 196 -6.62 -28.02 -93.92
CA PRO A 196 -8.04 -28.16 -93.67
C PRO A 196 -8.77 -27.82 -94.96
N SER A 197 -9.49 -28.81 -95.50
CA SER A 197 -10.54 -28.56 -96.48
C SER A 197 -11.49 -27.55 -95.85
N SER A 198 -11.64 -26.40 -96.51
CA SER A 198 -12.53 -25.33 -96.11
C SER A 198 -13.98 -25.79 -96.20
N ALA A 199 -14.44 -26.52 -95.19
CA ALA A 199 -15.85 -26.73 -94.94
C ALA A 199 -16.38 -25.51 -94.20
N GLN A 200 -16.94 -24.61 -94.99
CA GLN A 200 -17.61 -23.38 -94.61
C GLN A 200 -18.84 -23.71 -93.74
N GLY A 201 -18.63 -23.81 -92.42
CA GLY A 201 -19.69 -23.95 -91.42
C GLY A 201 -20.12 -22.57 -90.91
N SER A 202 -21.10 -21.98 -91.60
CA SER A 202 -21.79 -20.76 -91.20
C SER A 202 -22.62 -20.99 -89.93
N TRP A 203 -22.10 -20.57 -88.76
CA TRP A 203 -22.91 -20.34 -87.56
C TRP A 203 -22.94 -18.86 -87.25
N SER A 204 -23.84 -18.15 -87.93
CA SER A 204 -24.29 -16.84 -87.51
C SER A 204 -25.46 -17.01 -86.53
N GLN A 205 -25.34 -16.32 -85.40
CA GLN A 205 -26.43 -15.69 -84.65
C GLN A 205 -27.30 -16.56 -83.72
N ALA A 206 -26.91 -16.57 -82.45
CA ALA A 206 -27.77 -16.39 -81.27
C ALA A 206 -26.81 -16.10 -80.08
N GLY A 207 -26.76 -14.93 -79.44
CA GLY A 207 -27.87 -14.12 -78.97
C GLY A 207 -28.21 -14.53 -77.53
N ALA A 208 -27.33 -14.23 -76.56
CA ALA A 208 -27.68 -14.27 -75.12
C ALA A 208 -26.67 -13.45 -74.28
N GLN A 209 -26.89 -12.14 -74.29
CA GLN A 209 -27.02 -11.30 -73.11
C GLN A 209 -26.47 -11.88 -71.79
N MET A 210 -25.27 -11.44 -71.39
CA MET A 210 -24.84 -11.54 -69.99
C MET A 210 -24.65 -10.13 -69.44
N LYS A 211 -25.42 -9.90 -68.39
CA LYS A 211 -25.68 -8.66 -67.68
C LYS A 211 -24.45 -8.29 -66.86
N ASP A 212 -23.99 -7.05 -67.04
CA ASP A 212 -23.10 -6.39 -66.10
C ASP A 212 -23.77 -6.34 -64.71
N GLU A 213 -23.25 -7.10 -63.77
CA GLU A 213 -23.41 -6.84 -62.34
C GLU A 213 -22.02 -6.65 -61.75
N SER A 214 -21.61 -5.39 -61.73
CA SER A 214 -20.56 -4.85 -60.88
C SER A 214 -20.93 -5.10 -59.40
N GLY A 215 -20.54 -6.26 -58.89
CA GLY A 215 -20.45 -6.53 -57.46
C GLY A 215 -19.10 -6.03 -56.95
N SER A 216 -19.12 -5.01 -56.09
CA SER A 216 -17.98 -4.41 -55.40
C SER A 216 -16.98 -5.46 -54.88
N PRO A 217 -15.66 -5.25 -55.02
CA PRO A 217 -14.69 -6.11 -54.35
C PRO A 217 -14.83 -5.99 -52.84
N ALA A 218 -14.88 -7.14 -52.19
CA ALA A 218 -14.94 -7.30 -50.74
C ALA A 218 -13.85 -6.44 -50.06
N ASN A 219 -14.30 -5.47 -49.27
CA ASN A 219 -13.47 -4.75 -48.34
C ASN A 219 -13.07 -5.73 -47.22
N TRP A 220 -11.83 -6.18 -47.22
CA TRP A 220 -11.26 -7.00 -46.16
C TRP A 220 -10.89 -6.07 -45.00
N ASP A 221 -11.72 -6.09 -43.96
CA ASP A 221 -11.49 -5.37 -42.71
C ASP A 221 -10.75 -6.30 -41.71
N PRO A 222 -9.49 -6.04 -41.34
CA PRO A 222 -8.85 -6.74 -40.25
C PRO A 222 -9.28 -6.10 -38.92
N SER A 223 -10.39 -6.56 -38.36
CA SER A 223 -10.65 -6.33 -36.93
C SER A 223 -9.59 -7.06 -36.09
N PRO A 224 -9.02 -6.42 -35.06
CA PRO A 224 -7.96 -7.00 -34.25
C PRO A 224 -8.52 -8.10 -33.33
N ALA A 225 -8.00 -9.32 -33.50
CA ALA A 225 -8.07 -10.35 -32.49
C ALA A 225 -7.20 -9.93 -31.30
N GLY A 226 -7.82 -9.79 -30.12
CA GLY A 226 -7.13 -9.48 -28.86
C GLY A 226 -8.06 -9.12 -27.71
N GLY A 227 -9.27 -9.72 -27.68
CA GLY A 227 -10.15 -9.65 -26.51
C GLY A 227 -9.63 -10.59 -25.45
N TRP A 228 -9.06 -10.03 -24.39
CA TRP A 228 -8.73 -10.74 -23.16
C TRP A 228 -10.02 -11.36 -22.64
N ALA A 229 -10.07 -12.69 -22.62
CA ALA A 229 -11.14 -13.42 -21.97
C ALA A 229 -11.12 -13.06 -20.48
N ASN A 230 -12.22 -12.49 -20.00
CA ASN A 230 -12.54 -12.49 -18.58
C ASN A 230 -12.73 -13.95 -18.17
N ASP A 231 -11.72 -14.51 -17.52
CA ASP A 231 -11.85 -15.74 -16.75
C ASP A 231 -12.56 -15.40 -15.44
N GLU A 232 -13.89 -15.54 -15.48
CA GLU A 232 -14.77 -15.48 -14.32
C GLU A 232 -14.64 -16.79 -13.53
N SER A 233 -13.55 -16.97 -12.77
CA SER A 233 -13.43 -17.97 -11.69
C SER A 233 -12.18 -17.72 -10.83
N ALA A 234 -12.19 -16.65 -10.04
CA ALA A 234 -11.30 -16.50 -8.89
C ALA A 234 -12.12 -16.63 -7.58
N PRO A 235 -11.74 -17.51 -6.63
CA PRO A 235 -12.41 -17.61 -5.35
C PRO A 235 -12.20 -16.35 -4.52
N ALA A 236 -13.25 -15.96 -3.77
CA ALA A 236 -13.25 -14.81 -2.87
C ALA A 236 -12.03 -14.81 -1.91
N PRO A 237 -11.47 -13.64 -1.55
CA PRO A 237 -10.42 -13.60 -0.53
C PRO A 237 -11.02 -14.00 0.82
N GLY A 238 -10.68 -15.21 1.24
CA GLY A 238 -10.73 -15.59 2.64
C GLY A 238 -9.68 -14.79 3.40
N ASP A 239 -10.07 -14.42 4.61
CA ASP A 239 -9.26 -13.79 5.64
C ASP A 239 -8.07 -14.71 6.02
N GLU A 240 -6.99 -14.63 5.25
CA GLU A 240 -5.67 -15.11 5.66
C GLU A 240 -4.81 -13.86 5.84
N SER A 241 -4.73 -13.40 7.08
CA SER A 241 -3.72 -12.45 7.55
C SER A 241 -2.36 -13.10 7.35
N LEU A 242 -1.75 -12.86 6.19
CA LEU A 242 -0.32 -13.03 6.02
C LEU A 242 0.33 -12.04 6.99
N ASP A 243 1.00 -12.56 8.03
CA ASP A 243 1.82 -11.75 8.92
C ASP A 243 2.97 -11.15 8.10
N ASP A 244 2.70 -9.99 7.50
CA ASP A 244 3.66 -9.21 6.70
C ASP A 244 4.94 -8.95 7.52
N ASP A 245 4.81 -8.84 8.85
CA ASP A 245 5.93 -8.72 9.78
C ASP A 245 6.89 -9.91 9.76
N ALA A 246 6.39 -11.15 9.60
CA ALA A 246 7.23 -12.34 9.49
C ALA A 246 7.95 -12.40 8.14
N PHE A 247 7.28 -11.96 7.07
CA PHE A 247 7.87 -11.87 5.74
C PHE A 247 8.99 -10.83 5.69
N PHE A 248 8.74 -9.61 6.19
CA PHE A 248 9.75 -8.55 6.22
C PHE A 248 10.87 -8.81 7.23
N ALA A 249 10.62 -9.57 8.30
CA ALA A 249 11.67 -10.07 9.18
C ALA A 249 12.62 -11.03 8.43
N SER A 250 12.09 -11.95 7.63
CA SER A 250 12.93 -12.86 6.82
C SER A 250 13.75 -12.11 5.77
N LEU A 251 13.18 -11.06 5.18
CA LEU A 251 13.86 -10.23 4.19
C LEU A 251 14.98 -9.39 4.82
N ARG A 252 14.76 -8.90 6.04
CA ARG A 252 15.77 -8.15 6.81
C ARG A 252 16.91 -9.05 7.31
N ASP A 253 16.65 -10.32 7.56
CA ASP A 253 17.66 -11.32 7.92
C ASP A 253 18.50 -11.72 6.70
N ALA A 254 17.86 -11.91 5.54
CA ALA A 254 18.53 -12.21 4.27
C ALA A 254 19.41 -11.06 3.75
N VAL A 255 19.09 -9.80 4.09
CA VAL A 255 19.90 -8.62 3.73
C VAL A 255 21.12 -8.44 4.67
N ARG A 256 21.16 -9.12 5.82
CA ARG A 256 22.31 -9.06 6.76
C ARG A 256 23.37 -10.11 6.52
N GLU A 257 23.04 -11.23 5.87
CA GLU A 257 24.01 -12.25 5.47
C GLU A 257 24.52 -12.01 4.04
N GLU A 258 25.36 -10.99 3.86
CA GLU A 258 26.31 -10.97 2.74
C GLU A 258 27.40 -12.02 2.99
N ALA A 259 27.16 -13.26 2.55
CA ALA A 259 28.21 -14.23 2.28
C ALA A 259 28.34 -14.38 0.74
N PRO A 260 29.56 -14.27 0.17
CA PRO A 260 29.74 -14.15 -1.27
C PRO A 260 29.35 -15.45 -2.01
N LEU A 261 28.64 -15.28 -3.12
CA LEU A 261 28.30 -16.33 -4.08
C LEU A 261 29.57 -16.83 -4.81
N GLY A 262 29.92 -18.10 -4.59
CA GLY A 262 30.99 -18.88 -5.23
C GLY A 262 31.75 -19.69 -4.17
N GLU A 263 31.93 -21.01 -4.21
CA GLU A 263 32.08 -21.98 -5.29
C GLU A 263 31.49 -23.34 -4.88
N GLU A 264 31.32 -24.19 -5.88
CA GLU A 264 30.68 -25.50 -5.87
C GLU A 264 31.14 -26.46 -4.76
N ALA A 265 30.17 -27.02 -4.03
CA ALA A 265 30.36 -28.14 -3.13
C ALA A 265 30.60 -29.43 -3.93
N ILE A 266 31.86 -29.72 -4.21
CA ILE A 266 32.32 -31.06 -4.58
C ILE A 266 32.46 -31.88 -3.29
N SER A 267 31.48 -32.75 -3.05
CA SER A 267 31.56 -34.03 -2.34
C SER A 267 32.86 -34.33 -1.54
N SER A 268 32.77 -34.28 -0.21
CA SER A 268 33.56 -35.17 0.66
C SER A 268 32.74 -35.59 1.87
N ASN A 269 32.18 -36.79 1.73
CA ASN A 269 31.55 -37.63 2.70
C ASN A 269 32.56 -38.06 3.79
N GLU A 270 32.47 -37.55 5.01
CA GLU A 270 33.13 -38.15 6.19
C GLU A 270 32.69 -37.44 7.50
N ASP A 271 31.55 -37.84 8.06
CA ASP A 271 31.40 -37.90 9.52
C ASP A 271 30.21 -38.79 9.90
N THR A 272 30.50 -40.02 10.34
CA THR A 272 29.66 -40.63 11.36
C THR A 272 30.55 -41.42 12.31
N GLY A 273 30.82 -40.79 13.46
CA GLY A 273 30.41 -41.39 14.71
C GLY A 273 31.33 -42.47 15.24
N GLU A 274 32.40 -42.02 15.92
CA GLU A 274 32.86 -42.70 17.12
C GLU A 274 31.66 -43.05 17.99
N GLN A 275 31.41 -44.35 18.20
CA GLN A 275 30.90 -44.96 19.45
C GLN A 275 30.61 -46.44 19.17
N ARG A 276 31.61 -47.30 19.45
CA ARG A 276 31.37 -48.62 20.07
C ARG A 276 32.68 -49.24 20.53
N LYS A 277 33.09 -48.83 21.73
CA LYS A 277 33.86 -49.70 22.62
C LYS A 277 33.03 -50.96 22.86
N LEU A 278 33.62 -52.12 22.58
CA LEU A 278 33.45 -53.45 23.18
C LEU A 278 33.47 -54.53 22.08
N PHE A 279 34.57 -55.27 21.96
CA PHE A 279 34.65 -56.71 22.25
C PHE A 279 35.97 -57.30 21.76
N LYS A 280 36.88 -57.51 22.72
CA LYS A 280 37.76 -58.67 22.94
C LYS A 280 38.13 -59.57 21.74
N ARG A 281 39.46 -59.80 21.71
CA ARG A 281 40.20 -61.08 21.64
C ARG A 281 40.80 -61.51 20.29
N ARG A 282 42.14 -61.53 20.31
CA ARG A 282 43.07 -62.63 19.96
C ARG A 282 42.72 -63.41 18.69
N LYS A 283 43.57 -63.31 17.67
CA LYS A 283 44.72 -64.22 17.50
C LYS A 283 45.71 -63.62 16.51
#